data_AF-A0A1J1DWK5-F1
#
_entry.id   AF-A0A1J1DWK5-F1
#
_cell.length_a   1.000
_cell.length_b   1.000
_cell.length_c   1.000
_cell.angle_alpha   90.00
_cell.angle_beta   90.00
_cell.angle_gamma   90.00
#
_symmetry.space_group_name_H-M   'P 1'
#
loop_
_entity.id
_entity.type
_entity.pdbx_description
1 polymer ?
#
loop_
_entity_poly.entity_id
_entity_poly.type
_entity_poly.pdbx_seq_one_letter_code
_entity_poly.pdbx_strand_id
1 'polypeptide(L)'
;MKNLLKTILASLALILLTFSCSKEDNQENGKKSQQSSIAIKQFSFKKLRNTTGTGGGASASTAYKSLFIKKTPADTYATLGEKLDAVIQDDVIKVIVPFNTELNESSVTLEAEVTLNKSETGISLGTTKVDDNSSVFNYSVTTSLVHDELKKNEGISQGLNLVKKDKSDEVLVKKTYKLIFVHDTPSTKCALTANSQYENATGLVISCRKPDNTSVGTAYPRIDSGNNTNAGSSNTNPIVLTLTKGYDLTADVEAGWIFWANKATTLPNGAYFDTTNASGGANANNFPAHNPTEEFTLEADFYNKKGYSFKIVAQDGRTAKFYRLKFVDLAAVPVS
;
A
#
# COMPACT_ATOMS: atom_id res chain seq x y z
N MET A 1 0.12 -17.89 10.66
CA MET A 1 0.92 -18.04 9.42
C MET A 1 2.29 -17.42 9.65
N LYS A 2 3.28 -18.28 9.90
CA LYS A 2 4.69 -17.94 10.01
C LYS A 2 5.31 -18.09 8.61
N ASN A 3 6.28 -17.23 8.30
CA ASN A 3 7.17 -17.25 7.12
C ASN A 3 6.70 -16.48 5.89
N LEU A 4 7.05 -15.18 5.84
CA LEU A 4 7.16 -14.41 4.59
C LEU A 4 8.26 -13.34 4.67
N LEU A 5 9.39 -13.69 5.30
CA LEU A 5 10.54 -12.79 5.55
C LEU A 5 11.83 -13.22 4.85
N LYS A 6 11.73 -14.01 3.77
CA LYS A 6 12.90 -14.46 3.01
C LYS A 6 12.68 -14.29 1.51
N THR A 7 12.82 -13.07 0.99
CA THR A 7 13.36 -12.74 -0.35
C THR A 7 13.19 -11.25 -0.67
N ILE A 8 13.97 -10.38 -0.03
CA ILE A 8 14.32 -9.07 -0.61
C ILE A 8 15.80 -8.82 -0.29
N LEU A 9 16.65 -9.64 -0.90
CA LEU A 9 18.10 -9.49 -0.87
C LEU A 9 18.62 -9.62 -2.30
N ALA A 10 18.20 -8.72 -3.20
CA ALA A 10 18.84 -8.55 -4.50
C ALA A 10 18.45 -7.21 -5.15
N SER A 11 19.49 -6.52 -5.63
CA SER A 11 19.50 -5.32 -6.49
C SER A 11 19.70 -3.97 -5.79
N LEU A 12 20.89 -3.80 -5.19
CA LEU A 12 21.46 -2.50 -4.87
C LEU A 12 22.50 -2.15 -5.95
N ALA A 13 22.09 -1.45 -7.01
CA ALA A 13 23.03 -0.75 -7.88
C ALA A 13 23.26 0.65 -7.29
N LEU A 14 24.24 0.74 -6.39
CA LEU A 14 24.67 1.99 -5.77
C LEU A 14 25.65 2.69 -6.71
N ILE A 15 25.24 3.79 -7.35
CA ILE A 15 26.19 4.73 -7.95
C ILE A 15 26.80 5.51 -6.79
N LEU A 16 28.06 5.22 -6.46
CA LEU A 16 28.86 6.02 -5.53
C LEU A 16 29.09 7.41 -6.14
N LEU A 17 28.46 8.44 -5.58
CA LEU A 17 28.99 9.80 -5.65
C LEU A 17 29.90 9.99 -4.44
N THR A 18 31.21 9.84 -4.64
CA THR A 18 32.24 10.14 -3.64
C THR A 18 32.33 11.65 -3.46
N PHE A 19 31.62 12.20 -2.48
CA PHE A 19 31.93 13.53 -1.96
C PHE A 19 33.04 13.43 -0.92
N SER A 20 34.22 13.85 -1.36
CA SER A 20 35.39 14.37 -0.65
C SER A 20 35.47 14.19 0.87
N CYS A 21 36.52 13.46 1.25
CA CYS A 21 37.22 13.51 2.51
C CYS A 21 37.45 14.96 2.99
N SER A 22 36.88 15.34 4.13
CA SER A 22 37.47 16.37 4.99
C SER A 22 38.43 15.67 5.93
N LYS A 23 39.74 15.84 5.67
CA LYS A 23 40.83 15.51 6.59
C LYS A 23 40.56 16.14 7.96
N GLU A 24 40.68 15.33 9.01
CA GLU A 24 40.90 15.81 10.36
C GLU A 24 42.31 16.40 10.45
N ASP A 25 42.42 17.70 10.70
CA ASP A 25 43.68 18.30 11.14
C ASP A 25 43.84 18.04 12.65
N ASN A 26 44.92 17.34 12.98
CA ASN A 26 45.36 17.11 14.35
C ASN A 26 45.91 18.39 14.97
N GLN A 27 45.45 18.74 16.17
CA GLN A 27 46.32 19.32 17.19
C GLN A 27 46.06 18.67 18.55
N GLU A 28 47.13 18.13 19.12
CA GLU A 28 47.22 17.47 20.41
C GLU A 28 46.92 18.43 21.57
N ASN A 29 46.12 17.98 22.53
CA ASN A 29 46.53 18.06 23.93
C ASN A 29 45.81 17.01 24.78
N GLY A 30 46.54 16.49 25.77
CA GLY A 30 46.23 15.27 26.52
C GLY A 30 44.85 15.25 27.19
N LYS A 31 43.98 14.39 26.66
CA LYS A 31 43.06 13.51 27.37
C LYS A 31 42.79 12.38 26.39
N LYS A 32 43.03 11.12 26.78
CA LYS A 32 42.49 9.98 26.03
C LYS A 32 40.97 10.11 26.06
N SER A 33 40.42 10.82 25.08
CA SER A 33 39.00 10.84 24.78
C SER A 33 38.66 9.40 24.45
N GLN A 34 38.04 8.72 25.40
CA GLN A 34 37.37 7.46 25.18
C GLN A 34 36.25 7.78 24.20
N GLN A 35 36.57 7.72 22.90
CA GLN A 35 35.70 8.11 21.81
C GLN A 35 34.35 7.43 22.02
N SER A 36 33.38 8.20 22.52
CA SER A 36 32.07 7.66 22.86
C SER A 36 31.44 7.22 21.55
N SER A 37 31.36 5.91 21.36
CA SER A 37 30.79 5.26 20.18
C SER A 37 29.26 5.34 20.15
N ILE A 38 28.65 6.44 20.63
CA ILE A 38 27.20 6.56 20.69
C ILE A 38 26.63 6.55 19.27
N ALA A 39 25.66 5.66 19.05
CA ALA A 39 25.07 5.46 17.74
C ALA A 39 23.59 5.08 17.85
N ILE A 40 22.83 5.38 16.79
CA ILE A 40 21.45 4.92 16.67
C ILE A 40 21.48 3.45 16.27
N LYS A 41 20.87 2.61 17.09
CA LYS A 41 20.74 1.16 16.88
C LYS A 41 19.44 0.80 16.20
N GLN A 42 18.34 1.50 16.51
CA GLN A 42 17.04 1.29 15.89
C GLN A 42 16.31 2.63 15.72
N PHE A 43 15.51 2.70 14.67
CA PHE A 43 14.68 3.85 14.35
C PHE A 43 13.38 3.33 13.72
N SER A 44 12.22 3.59 14.32
CA SER A 44 10.95 3.04 13.85
C SER A 44 9.77 3.96 14.10
N PHE A 45 8.81 4.01 13.19
CA PHE A 45 7.55 4.74 13.37
C PHE A 45 6.46 3.75 13.78
N LYS A 46 6.14 3.70 15.07
CA LYS A 46 5.12 2.79 15.61
C LYS A 46 3.72 3.37 15.41
N LYS A 47 2.77 2.53 15.01
CA LYS A 47 1.35 2.89 14.86
C LYS A 47 0.80 3.54 16.11
N LEU A 48 1.02 2.91 17.28
CA LEU A 48 0.56 3.41 18.58
C LEU A 48 1.06 4.83 18.90
N ARG A 49 2.28 5.18 18.48
CA ARG A 49 2.85 6.53 18.69
C ARG A 49 2.28 7.57 17.72
N ASN A 50 1.75 7.09 16.60
CA ASN A 50 1.12 7.90 15.58
C ASN A 50 -0.40 7.69 15.60
N THR A 51 -0.98 7.55 16.79
CA THR A 51 -2.41 7.33 17.03
C THR A 51 -3.00 8.54 17.74
N THR A 52 -4.19 8.95 17.32
CA THR A 52 -5.04 9.94 17.99
C THR A 52 -6.18 9.25 18.74
N GLY A 53 -6.56 9.79 19.90
CA GLY A 53 -7.59 9.22 20.77
C GLY A 53 -7.08 8.08 21.67
N THR A 54 -7.94 7.61 22.57
CA THR A 54 -7.64 6.54 23.54
C THR A 54 -8.71 5.46 23.50
N GLY A 55 -8.35 4.22 23.88
CA GLY A 55 -9.28 3.09 23.96
C GLY A 55 -9.98 2.77 22.64
N GLY A 56 -11.29 2.53 22.69
CA GLY A 56 -12.11 2.17 21.52
C GLY A 56 -12.26 3.27 20.45
N GLY A 57 -11.79 4.50 20.71
CA GLY A 57 -11.77 5.62 19.75
C GLY A 57 -10.42 5.84 19.06
N ALA A 58 -9.45 4.95 19.28
CA ALA A 58 -8.12 5.07 18.69
C ALA A 58 -8.16 5.00 17.16
N SER A 59 -7.50 5.96 16.51
CA SER A 59 -7.33 6.02 15.05
C SER A 59 -5.93 6.49 14.71
N ALA A 60 -5.37 6.05 13.58
CA ALA A 60 -4.08 6.56 13.13
C ALA A 60 -4.20 8.05 12.84
N SER A 61 -3.16 8.81 13.16
CA SER A 61 -3.04 10.21 12.76
C SER A 61 -3.17 10.31 11.25
N THR A 62 -3.66 11.45 10.75
CA THR A 62 -3.79 11.69 9.29
C THR A 62 -2.47 11.43 8.56
N ALA A 63 -1.35 11.92 9.12
CA ALA A 63 -0.01 11.72 8.59
C ALA A 63 0.41 10.25 8.51
N TYR A 64 0.09 9.43 9.53
CA TYR A 64 0.43 8.01 9.49
C TYR A 64 -0.51 7.26 8.57
N LYS A 65 -1.80 7.59 8.55
CA LYS A 65 -2.80 6.95 7.68
C LYS A 65 -2.50 7.21 6.19
N SER A 66 -2.05 8.40 5.81
CA SER A 66 -1.76 8.75 4.41
C SER A 66 -0.62 7.90 3.80
N LEU A 67 0.26 7.34 4.63
CA LEU A 67 1.28 6.38 4.21
C LEU A 67 0.71 5.09 3.62
N PHE A 68 -0.53 4.74 3.97
CA PHE A 68 -1.12 3.43 3.72
C PHE A 68 -2.47 3.55 3.00
N ILE A 69 -2.48 4.00 1.76
CA ILE A 69 -3.69 3.91 0.93
C ILE A 69 -3.25 3.51 -0.46
N LYS A 70 -3.55 2.26 -0.84
CA LYS A 70 -3.58 1.75 -2.21
C LYS A 70 -3.92 0.27 -2.15
N LYS A 71 -5.19 -0.06 -1.94
CA LYS A 71 -5.76 -1.40 -2.16
C LYS A 71 -7.26 -1.31 -1.95
N THR A 72 -7.97 -2.31 -2.48
CA THR A 72 -9.41 -2.48 -2.26
C THR A 72 -9.66 -3.75 -1.42
N PRO A 73 -10.35 -3.65 -0.26
CA PRO A 73 -10.75 -2.41 0.39
C PRO A 73 -9.52 -1.67 0.96
N ALA A 74 -9.64 -0.35 1.14
CA ALA A 74 -8.58 0.44 1.76
C ALA A 74 -8.27 -0.09 3.17
N ASP A 75 -7.02 0.11 3.63
CA ASP A 75 -6.64 -0.29 4.97
C ASP A 75 -7.46 0.44 6.04
N THR A 76 -7.88 -0.32 7.04
CA THR A 76 -8.48 0.21 8.27
C THR A 76 -7.39 0.34 9.33
N TYR A 77 -7.63 1.13 10.38
CA TYR A 77 -6.68 1.24 11.50
C TYR A 77 -6.26 -0.12 12.09
N ALA A 78 -7.18 -1.08 12.14
CA ALA A 78 -6.92 -2.45 12.61
C ALA A 78 -5.98 -3.24 11.69
N THR A 79 -5.97 -2.94 10.38
CA THR A 79 -5.15 -3.65 9.38
C THR A 79 -3.85 -2.93 9.05
N LEU A 80 -3.68 -1.67 9.50
CA LEU A 80 -2.41 -0.95 9.38
C LEU A 80 -1.28 -1.70 10.12
N GLY A 81 -0.11 -1.73 9.49
CA GLY A 81 1.10 -2.30 10.08
C GLY A 81 1.41 -1.68 11.45
N GLU A 82 1.91 -2.49 12.38
CA GLU A 82 2.20 -2.04 13.75
C GLU A 82 3.37 -1.04 13.82
N LYS A 83 4.27 -1.09 12.83
CA LYS A 83 5.43 -0.20 12.72
C LYS A 83 5.97 -0.13 11.30
N LEU A 84 6.62 0.99 11.00
CA LEU A 84 7.52 1.16 9.86
C LEU A 84 8.95 1.22 10.41
N ASP A 85 9.71 0.13 10.23
CA ASP A 85 11.11 0.07 10.65
C ASP A 85 12.01 0.74 9.61
N ALA A 86 13.01 1.48 10.08
CA ALA A 86 14.09 1.95 9.23
C ALA A 86 15.23 0.92 9.15
N VAL A 87 15.84 0.83 7.98
CA VAL A 87 17.11 0.12 7.78
C VAL A 87 18.24 1.10 8.05
N ILE A 88 19.14 0.77 8.96
CA ILE A 88 20.30 1.61 9.29
C ILE A 88 21.54 0.95 8.69
N GLN A 89 22.25 1.69 7.83
CA GLN A 89 23.52 1.30 7.24
C GLN A 89 24.46 2.50 7.34
N ASP A 90 25.55 2.32 8.09
CA ASP A 90 26.51 3.37 8.42
C ASP A 90 25.82 4.62 9.00
N ASP A 91 25.84 5.72 8.26
CA ASP A 91 25.26 7.00 8.64
C ASP A 91 23.94 7.28 7.91
N VAL A 92 23.36 6.28 7.24
CA VAL A 92 22.06 6.39 6.55
C VAL A 92 20.99 5.64 7.32
N ILE A 93 19.89 6.34 7.62
CA ILE A 93 18.67 5.77 8.19
C ILE A 93 17.63 5.79 7.08
N LYS A 94 17.34 4.64 6.48
CA LYS A 94 16.43 4.50 5.34
C LYS A 94 15.07 3.98 5.78
N VAL A 95 14.04 4.78 5.60
CA VAL A 95 12.64 4.45 5.88
C VAL A 95 11.97 4.06 4.57
N ILE A 96 11.45 2.84 4.51
CA ILE A 96 10.71 2.34 3.35
C ILE A 96 9.23 2.62 3.56
N VAL A 97 8.69 3.53 2.77
CA VAL A 97 7.30 3.97 2.79
C VAL A 97 6.48 3.12 1.81
N PRO A 98 5.31 2.58 2.21
CA PRO A 98 4.46 1.84 1.28
C PRO A 98 4.16 2.64 0.02
N PHE A 99 4.14 1.97 -1.14
CA PHE A 99 3.93 2.65 -2.41
C PHE A 99 2.50 3.21 -2.53
N ASN A 100 2.38 4.53 -2.66
CA ASN A 100 1.11 5.25 -2.76
C ASN A 100 1.25 6.42 -3.76
N THR A 101 0.51 6.43 -4.87
CA THR A 101 0.54 7.54 -5.86
C THR A 101 -0.31 8.72 -5.45
N GLU A 102 -1.23 8.55 -4.51
CA GLU A 102 -2.07 9.63 -3.98
C GLU A 102 -1.39 10.35 -2.81
N LEU A 103 -0.25 9.84 -2.33
CA LEU A 103 0.51 10.45 -1.25
C LEU A 103 1.10 11.78 -1.71
N ASN A 104 0.57 12.89 -1.19
CA ASN A 104 0.97 14.24 -1.57
C ASN A 104 0.91 15.19 -0.37
N GLU A 105 1.65 14.86 0.68
CA GLU A 105 1.70 15.61 1.93
C GLU A 105 2.95 16.50 1.95
N SER A 106 2.78 17.82 1.90
CA SER A 106 3.91 18.75 1.82
C SER A 106 4.64 18.99 3.15
N SER A 107 3.96 18.78 4.27
CA SER A 107 4.55 18.89 5.62
C SER A 107 3.73 18.09 6.62
N VAL A 108 4.33 17.03 7.15
CA VAL A 108 3.72 16.15 8.14
C VAL A 108 4.74 15.80 9.21
N THR A 109 4.25 15.59 10.43
CA THR A 109 5.06 15.13 11.55
C THR A 109 4.72 13.68 11.87
N LEU A 110 5.75 12.83 11.89
CA LEU A 110 5.68 11.45 12.31
C LEU A 110 6.51 11.26 13.59
N GLU A 111 5.96 10.49 14.53
CA GLU A 111 6.62 10.17 15.80
C GLU A 111 7.42 8.87 15.66
N ALA A 112 8.75 8.99 15.74
CA ALA A 112 9.67 7.86 15.75
C ALA A 112 10.00 7.44 17.19
N GLU A 113 10.14 6.14 17.40
CA GLU A 113 10.86 5.59 18.54
C GLU A 113 12.30 5.28 18.10
N VAL A 114 13.25 5.88 18.82
CA VAL A 114 14.69 5.78 18.55
C VAL A 114 15.33 5.01 19.70
N THR A 115 16.17 4.03 19.36
CA THR A 115 16.99 3.28 20.33
C THR A 115 18.46 3.52 20.03
N LEU A 116 19.21 3.92 21.04
CA LEU A 116 20.66 4.06 21.01
C LEU A 116 21.34 2.74 21.34
N ASN A 117 22.60 2.57 20.95
CA ASN A 117 23.38 1.38 21.30
C ASN A 117 23.72 1.29 22.81
N LYS A 118 23.66 2.41 23.53
CA LYS A 118 23.84 2.52 24.98
C LYS A 118 23.21 3.81 25.50
N SER A 119 22.88 3.87 26.79
CA SER A 119 22.49 5.10 27.49
C SER A 119 23.74 5.82 28.01
N GLU A 120 23.83 7.13 27.81
CA GLU A 120 24.85 7.98 28.43
C GLU A 120 24.27 9.36 28.73
N THR A 121 24.92 10.10 29.62
CA THR A 121 24.50 11.47 29.97
C THR A 121 24.76 12.46 28.86
N GLY A 122 23.89 13.46 28.72
CA GLY A 122 24.13 14.63 27.85
C GLY A 122 23.99 14.33 26.35
N ILE A 123 23.19 13.34 25.98
CA ILE A 123 22.90 13.00 24.59
C ILE A 123 21.69 13.81 24.08
N SER A 124 21.76 14.28 22.84
CA SER A 124 20.63 14.84 22.11
C SER A 124 20.59 14.38 20.65
N LEU A 125 19.38 14.24 20.09
CA LEU A 125 19.15 14.07 18.65
C LEU A 125 18.45 15.32 18.12
N GLY A 126 19.16 16.12 17.33
CA GLY A 126 18.70 17.47 16.99
C GLY A 126 18.49 18.30 18.27
N THR A 127 17.28 18.81 18.46
CA THR A 127 16.88 19.58 19.65
C THR A 127 16.35 18.70 20.78
N THR A 128 16.08 17.42 20.54
CA THR A 128 15.50 16.50 21.52
C THR A 128 16.58 15.97 22.45
N LYS A 129 16.49 16.29 23.74
CA LYS A 129 17.34 15.72 24.79
C LYS A 129 16.90 14.29 25.10
N VAL A 130 17.86 13.39 25.28
CA VAL A 130 17.63 12.01 25.70
C VAL A 130 17.79 11.93 27.22
N ASP A 131 16.90 11.19 27.89
CA ASP A 131 17.04 10.92 29.33
C ASP A 131 18.33 10.16 29.59
N ASP A 132 19.14 10.64 30.53
CA ASP A 132 20.46 10.09 30.86
C ASP A 132 20.43 8.60 31.24
N ASN A 133 19.29 8.10 31.72
CA ASN A 133 19.10 6.71 32.14
C ASN A 133 18.35 5.86 31.10
N SER A 134 18.05 6.41 29.93
CA SER A 134 17.36 5.70 28.85
C SER A 134 18.20 5.64 27.59
N SER A 135 18.14 4.50 26.90
CA SER A 135 18.62 4.38 25.52
C SER A 135 17.47 4.48 24.51
N VAL A 136 16.22 4.56 24.97
CA VAL A 136 15.03 4.61 24.13
C VAL A 136 14.29 5.93 24.37
N PHE A 137 13.96 6.64 23.29
CA PHE A 137 13.26 7.91 23.37
C PHE A 137 12.41 8.14 22.11
N ASN A 138 11.51 9.11 22.18
CA ASN A 138 10.69 9.51 21.04
C ASN A 138 11.34 10.70 20.32
N TYR A 139 11.20 10.74 19.01
CA TYR A 139 11.70 11.82 18.18
C TYR A 139 10.70 12.17 17.09
N SER A 140 10.24 13.42 17.08
CA SER A 140 9.34 13.95 16.05
C SER A 140 10.13 14.26 14.78
N VAL A 141 9.68 13.68 13.67
CA VAL A 141 10.24 13.92 12.33
C VAL A 141 9.23 14.71 11.53
N THR A 142 9.52 15.98 11.26
CA THR A 142 8.75 16.79 10.30
C THR A 142 9.39 16.68 8.92
N THR A 143 8.62 16.23 7.94
CA THR A 143 9.10 15.98 6.58
C THR A 143 7.98 16.16 5.57
N SER A 144 8.31 16.18 4.27
CA SER A 144 7.33 16.01 3.19
C SER A 144 7.21 14.53 2.85
N LEU A 145 6.01 14.09 2.45
CA LEU A 145 5.73 12.75 1.96
C LEU A 145 4.95 12.91 0.66
N VAL A 146 5.69 13.13 -0.43
CA VAL A 146 5.16 13.38 -1.77
C VAL A 146 5.62 12.26 -2.70
N HIS A 147 4.68 11.59 -3.36
CA HIS A 147 4.90 10.44 -4.22
C HIS A 147 6.04 10.65 -5.23
N ASP A 148 6.01 11.80 -5.92
CA ASP A 148 6.97 12.12 -6.98
C ASP A 148 8.40 12.32 -6.49
N GLU A 149 8.58 12.66 -5.21
CA GLU A 149 9.88 12.78 -4.57
C GLU A 149 10.31 11.43 -3.97
N LEU A 150 9.38 10.70 -3.36
CA LEU A 150 9.62 9.38 -2.76
C LEU A 150 10.01 8.30 -3.78
N LYS A 151 9.58 8.44 -5.05
CA LYS A 151 9.95 7.52 -6.15
C LYS A 151 11.35 7.76 -6.71
N LYS A 152 11.98 8.90 -6.39
CA LYS A 152 13.36 9.19 -6.82
C LYS A 152 14.34 8.32 -6.02
N ASN A 153 15.47 7.96 -6.63
CA ASN A 153 16.51 7.17 -5.96
C ASN A 153 17.04 7.85 -4.69
N GLU A 154 17.08 9.18 -4.68
CA GLU A 154 17.54 9.98 -3.54
C GLU A 154 16.51 10.07 -2.41
N GLY A 155 15.23 9.86 -2.73
CA GLY A 155 14.11 10.02 -1.82
C GLY A 155 13.98 11.44 -1.25
N ILE A 156 13.19 11.54 -0.18
CA ILE A 156 13.08 12.75 0.63
C ILE A 156 14.07 12.58 1.78
N SER A 157 15.01 13.51 1.94
CA SER A 157 16.09 13.35 2.92
C SER A 157 16.30 14.56 3.81
N GLN A 158 16.74 14.30 5.04
CA GLN A 158 17.10 15.31 6.02
C GLN A 158 18.28 14.84 6.89
N GLY A 159 19.08 15.78 7.36
CA GLY A 159 20.17 15.52 8.30
C GLY A 159 19.67 15.42 9.74
N LEU A 160 20.17 14.44 10.49
CA LEU A 160 19.95 14.28 11.91
C LEU A 160 21.30 14.30 12.63
N ASN A 161 21.47 15.19 13.60
CA ASN A 161 22.69 15.25 14.39
C ASN A 161 22.48 14.59 15.75
N LEU A 162 23.16 13.48 15.98
CA LEU A 162 23.31 12.88 17.30
C LEU A 162 24.54 13.52 17.96
N VAL A 163 24.32 14.20 19.08
CA VAL A 163 25.35 14.97 19.77
C VAL A 163 25.46 14.47 21.21
N LYS A 164 26.69 14.34 21.70
CA LYS A 164 26.99 14.20 23.12
C LYS A 164 27.69 15.47 23.58
N LYS A 165 27.19 16.06 24.65
CA LYS A 165 27.82 17.21 25.32
C LYS A 165 28.29 16.85 26.72
N ASP A 166 29.26 17.61 27.21
CA ASP A 166 29.64 17.57 28.62
C ASP A 166 28.74 18.48 29.48
N LYS A 167 29.07 18.63 30.76
CA LYS A 167 28.32 19.47 31.71
C LYS A 167 28.45 20.98 31.43
N SER A 168 29.40 21.37 30.61
CA SER A 168 29.67 22.75 30.18
C SER A 168 29.10 23.04 28.79
N ASP A 169 28.24 22.16 28.27
CA ASP A 169 27.64 22.23 26.93
C ASP A 169 28.64 22.11 25.75
N GLU A 170 29.89 21.70 26.03
CA GLU A 170 30.90 21.45 25.01
C GLU A 170 30.60 20.15 24.27
N VAL A 171 30.69 20.17 22.94
CA VAL A 171 30.41 18.99 22.10
C VAL A 171 31.58 18.02 22.16
N LEU A 172 31.36 16.87 22.81
CA LEU A 172 32.33 15.79 22.91
C LEU A 172 32.30 14.86 21.71
N VAL A 173 31.10 14.58 21.19
CA VAL A 173 30.88 13.72 20.02
C VAL A 173 29.76 14.30 19.18
N LYS A 174 29.95 14.32 17.87
CA LYS A 174 28.91 14.64 16.89
C LYS A 174 28.90 13.58 15.79
N LYS A 175 27.75 12.96 15.59
CA LYS A 175 27.52 12.02 14.50
C LYS A 175 26.31 12.48 13.69
N THR A 176 26.50 12.64 12.39
CA THR A 176 25.45 13.10 11.47
C THR A 176 24.91 11.91 10.70
N TYR A 177 23.60 11.69 10.78
CA TYR A 177 22.88 10.71 9.99
C TYR A 177 22.10 11.39 8.87
N LYS A 178 22.02 10.75 7.70
CA LYS A 178 21.06 11.09 6.65
C LYS A 178 19.82 10.21 6.82
N LEU A 179 18.73 10.80 7.29
CA LEU A 179 17.40 10.16 7.27
C LEU A 179 16.83 10.29 5.86
N ILE A 180 16.42 9.18 5.25
CA ILE A 180 15.85 9.15 3.90
C ILE A 180 14.53 8.38 3.93
N PHE A 181 13.48 8.97 3.39
CA PHE A 181 12.22 8.30 3.05
C PHE A 181 12.23 7.96 1.56
N VAL A 182 11.96 6.70 1.24
CA VAL A 182 11.77 6.24 -0.14
C VAL A 182 10.53 5.36 -0.23
N HIS A 183 9.93 5.27 -1.41
CA HIS A 183 8.89 4.28 -1.64
C HIS A 183 9.45 2.85 -1.68
N ASP A 184 8.61 1.90 -1.25
CA ASP A 184 8.76 0.49 -1.56
C ASP A 184 8.58 0.23 -3.05
N THR A 185 8.98 -0.95 -3.51
CA THR A 185 8.74 -1.38 -4.89
C THR A 185 7.24 -1.58 -5.11
N PRO A 186 6.63 -0.95 -6.15
CA PRO A 186 5.21 -1.15 -6.41
C PRO A 186 4.93 -2.58 -6.86
N SER A 187 3.85 -3.16 -6.34
CA SER A 187 3.33 -4.44 -6.80
C SER A 187 2.79 -4.32 -8.24
N THR A 188 3.15 -5.30 -9.07
CA THR A 188 2.61 -5.47 -10.45
C THR A 188 1.40 -6.42 -10.48
N LYS A 189 0.95 -6.92 -9.32
CA LYS A 189 -0.17 -7.86 -9.25
C LYS A 189 -1.50 -7.13 -9.44
N CYS A 190 -2.30 -7.60 -10.39
CA CYS A 190 -3.64 -7.07 -10.72
C CYS A 190 -4.63 -8.15 -11.16
N ALA A 191 -4.25 -9.43 -11.11
CA ALA A 191 -5.14 -10.54 -11.41
C ALA A 191 -6.04 -10.85 -10.20
N LEU A 192 -7.35 -11.06 -10.43
CA LEU A 192 -8.25 -11.57 -9.40
C LEU A 192 -7.81 -12.97 -8.96
N THR A 193 -7.89 -13.24 -7.66
CA THR A 193 -7.68 -14.59 -7.12
C THR A 193 -8.81 -15.49 -7.60
N ALA A 194 -8.48 -16.71 -8.03
CA ALA A 194 -9.44 -17.73 -8.44
C ALA A 194 -9.33 -19.00 -7.58
N ASN A 195 -10.44 -19.72 -7.38
CA ASN A 195 -10.42 -21.05 -6.74
C ASN A 195 -10.25 -22.18 -7.78
N SER A 196 -9.81 -23.36 -7.33
CA SER A 196 -9.49 -24.49 -8.21
C SER A 196 -10.71 -25.29 -8.69
N GLN A 197 -11.86 -25.15 -8.04
CA GLN A 197 -12.99 -26.07 -8.27
C GLN A 197 -13.98 -25.57 -9.34
N TYR A 198 -14.03 -24.26 -9.61
CA TYR A 198 -14.90 -23.66 -10.65
C TYR A 198 -14.31 -22.39 -11.26
N GLU A 199 -13.03 -22.10 -10.99
CA GLU A 199 -12.38 -20.83 -11.33
C GLU A 199 -13.19 -19.60 -10.85
N ASN A 200 -13.88 -19.69 -9.71
CA ASN A 200 -14.59 -18.52 -9.18
C ASN A 200 -13.58 -17.43 -8.86
N ALA A 201 -13.83 -16.20 -9.34
CA ALA A 201 -13.02 -15.03 -9.03
C ALA A 201 -13.26 -14.58 -7.58
N THR A 202 -12.71 -15.31 -6.61
CA THR A 202 -12.92 -15.09 -5.17
C THR A 202 -12.47 -13.72 -4.67
N GLY A 203 -11.63 -13.01 -5.43
CA GLY A 203 -11.28 -11.62 -5.16
C GLY A 203 -12.42 -10.61 -5.43
N LEU A 204 -13.44 -10.99 -6.20
CA LEU A 204 -14.57 -10.14 -6.56
C LEU A 204 -15.86 -10.69 -5.97
N VAL A 205 -16.50 -9.91 -5.10
CA VAL A 205 -17.77 -10.28 -4.47
C VAL A 205 -18.84 -9.31 -4.94
N ILE A 206 -19.81 -9.80 -5.70
CA ILE A 206 -20.91 -8.99 -6.20
C ILE A 206 -22.10 -9.15 -5.26
N SER A 207 -22.56 -8.05 -4.69
CA SER A 207 -23.84 -7.96 -4.01
C SER A 207 -24.93 -7.56 -4.99
N CYS A 208 -26.16 -7.98 -4.70
CA CYS A 208 -27.34 -7.57 -5.44
C CYS A 208 -28.52 -7.28 -4.52
N ARG A 209 -29.43 -6.42 -4.98
CA ARG A 209 -30.72 -6.17 -4.33
C ARG A 209 -31.85 -5.82 -5.27
N LYS A 210 -33.08 -5.99 -4.80
CA LYS A 210 -34.29 -5.48 -5.46
C LYS A 210 -34.37 -3.95 -5.36
N PRO A 211 -35.09 -3.27 -6.28
CA PRO A 211 -35.35 -1.82 -6.21
C PRO A 211 -35.94 -1.34 -4.88
N ASP A 212 -36.72 -2.20 -4.21
CA ASP A 212 -37.36 -1.93 -2.91
C ASP A 212 -36.43 -2.16 -1.70
N ASN A 213 -35.15 -2.49 -1.94
CA ASN A 213 -34.12 -2.83 -0.96
C ASN A 213 -34.39 -4.08 -0.09
N THR A 214 -35.31 -4.98 -0.46
CA THR A 214 -35.74 -6.08 0.42
C THR A 214 -35.00 -7.41 0.28
N SER A 215 -34.22 -7.62 -0.79
CA SER A 215 -33.44 -8.85 -1.00
C SER A 215 -31.97 -8.50 -1.08
N VAL A 216 -31.09 -9.18 -0.33
CA VAL A 216 -29.64 -9.00 -0.44
C VAL A 216 -29.00 -10.36 -0.74
N GLY A 217 -28.52 -10.54 -1.95
CA GLY A 217 -27.72 -11.69 -2.36
C GLY A 217 -26.24 -11.32 -2.45
N THR A 218 -25.36 -12.32 -2.35
CA THR A 218 -23.94 -12.19 -2.71
C THR A 218 -23.53 -13.35 -3.61
N ALA A 219 -22.78 -13.04 -4.66
CA ALA A 219 -22.30 -14.03 -5.63
C ALA A 219 -20.82 -13.79 -5.95
N TYR A 220 -20.14 -14.87 -6.32
CA TYR A 220 -18.77 -14.86 -6.84
C TYR A 220 -18.85 -15.20 -8.33
N PRO A 221 -18.48 -14.28 -9.23
CA PRO A 221 -18.47 -14.58 -10.65
C PRO A 221 -17.52 -15.74 -10.98
N ARG A 222 -17.94 -16.59 -11.91
CA ARG A 222 -17.12 -17.67 -12.47
C ARG A 222 -16.22 -17.14 -13.57
N ILE A 223 -14.95 -17.55 -13.62
CA ILE A 223 -14.12 -17.28 -14.79
C ILE A 223 -14.59 -18.23 -15.90
N ASP A 224 -14.90 -17.67 -17.06
CA ASP A 224 -15.30 -18.43 -18.24
C ASP A 224 -14.06 -19.07 -18.87
N SER A 225 -13.81 -20.34 -18.51
CA SER A 225 -12.68 -21.13 -18.99
C SER A 225 -12.80 -21.57 -20.45
N GLY A 226 -13.94 -21.33 -21.11
CA GLY A 226 -14.17 -21.75 -22.51
C GLY A 226 -13.38 -20.96 -23.55
N ASN A 227 -12.67 -19.90 -23.15
CA ASN A 227 -11.82 -19.08 -24.03
C ASN A 227 -10.39 -18.98 -23.48
N ASN A 228 -9.62 -20.05 -23.65
CA ASN A 228 -8.25 -20.26 -23.13
C ASN A 228 -7.21 -19.22 -23.64
N THR A 229 -7.59 -18.30 -24.52
CA THR A 229 -6.72 -17.26 -25.10
C THR A 229 -6.84 -15.91 -24.40
N ASN A 230 -7.84 -15.71 -23.55
CA ASN A 230 -8.15 -14.40 -22.97
C ASN A 230 -7.44 -14.19 -21.63
N ALA A 231 -6.15 -13.82 -21.69
CA ALA A 231 -5.33 -13.56 -20.51
C ALA A 231 -5.57 -12.19 -19.85
N GLY A 232 -6.55 -11.41 -20.33
CA GLY A 232 -6.86 -10.08 -19.81
C GLY A 232 -5.80 -9.03 -20.13
N SER A 233 -5.00 -9.22 -21.18
CA SER A 233 -3.91 -8.31 -21.56
C SER A 233 -4.36 -7.02 -22.23
N SER A 234 -5.60 -6.96 -22.74
CA SER A 234 -6.19 -5.80 -23.39
C SER A 234 -7.71 -5.79 -23.22
N ASN A 235 -8.33 -4.64 -23.50
CA ASN A 235 -9.79 -4.51 -23.53
C ASN A 235 -10.48 -5.30 -24.67
N THR A 236 -9.72 -5.71 -25.68
CA THR A 236 -10.19 -6.61 -26.76
C THR A 236 -10.17 -8.08 -26.35
N ASN A 237 -9.20 -8.47 -25.49
CA ASN A 237 -9.02 -9.83 -24.97
C ASN A 237 -9.16 -9.89 -23.43
N PRO A 238 -10.30 -9.48 -22.84
CA PRO A 238 -10.48 -9.46 -21.40
C PRO A 238 -10.77 -10.84 -20.83
N ILE A 239 -10.45 -11.04 -19.56
CA ILE A 239 -10.92 -12.19 -18.79
C ILE A 239 -12.44 -12.08 -18.65
N VAL A 240 -13.17 -13.09 -19.09
CA VAL A 240 -14.64 -13.09 -19.00
C VAL A 240 -15.04 -13.72 -17.68
N LEU A 241 -15.87 -13.01 -16.93
CA LEU A 241 -16.49 -13.42 -15.70
C LEU A 241 -17.98 -13.61 -15.96
N THR A 242 -18.58 -14.68 -15.46
CA THR A 242 -19.99 -15.00 -15.68
C THR A 242 -20.74 -15.07 -14.35
N LEU A 243 -21.91 -14.44 -14.30
CA LEU A 243 -22.93 -14.64 -13.28
C LEU A 243 -24.15 -15.30 -13.93
N THR A 244 -24.49 -16.48 -13.44
CA THR A 244 -25.54 -17.31 -14.01
C THR A 244 -26.80 -17.26 -13.17
N LYS A 245 -27.93 -16.90 -13.79
CA LYS A 245 -29.25 -16.90 -13.16
C LYS A 245 -29.63 -18.32 -12.70
N GLY A 246 -30.19 -18.44 -11.50
CA GLY A 246 -30.62 -19.72 -10.94
C GLY A 246 -29.48 -20.62 -10.45
N TYR A 247 -28.24 -20.14 -10.53
CA TYR A 247 -27.06 -20.87 -10.07
C TYR A 247 -26.15 -20.00 -9.19
N ASP A 248 -25.54 -18.96 -9.76
CA ASP A 248 -24.69 -18.01 -9.01
C ASP A 248 -25.53 -16.91 -8.36
N LEU A 249 -26.62 -16.54 -9.04
CA LEU A 249 -27.61 -15.57 -8.60
C LEU A 249 -28.87 -16.33 -8.16
N THR A 250 -29.46 -15.96 -7.03
CA THR A 250 -30.73 -16.56 -6.55
C THR A 250 -31.78 -16.59 -7.67
N ALA A 251 -32.63 -17.61 -7.68
CA ALA A 251 -33.48 -17.96 -8.83
C ALA A 251 -34.39 -16.85 -9.40
N ASP A 252 -34.63 -15.76 -8.66
CA ASP A 252 -35.54 -14.67 -9.02
C ASP A 252 -34.85 -13.33 -9.31
N VAL A 253 -33.57 -13.32 -9.72
CA VAL A 253 -32.98 -12.06 -10.22
C VAL A 253 -33.65 -11.70 -11.55
N GLU A 254 -34.12 -10.45 -11.64
CA GLU A 254 -34.88 -9.91 -12.78
C GLU A 254 -34.31 -8.55 -13.20
N ALA A 255 -34.79 -8.05 -14.33
CA ALA A 255 -34.51 -6.69 -14.76
C ALA A 255 -34.89 -5.69 -13.65
N GLY A 256 -34.10 -4.64 -13.47
CA GLY A 256 -34.29 -3.64 -12.41
C GLY A 256 -33.54 -3.93 -11.11
N TRP A 257 -33.02 -5.14 -10.90
CA TRP A 257 -32.17 -5.42 -9.74
C TRP A 257 -30.87 -4.61 -9.78
N ILE A 258 -30.41 -4.17 -8.61
CA ILE A 258 -29.23 -3.33 -8.43
C ILE A 258 -28.05 -4.19 -7.97
N PHE A 259 -26.87 -3.96 -8.53
CA PHE A 259 -25.66 -4.75 -8.31
C PHE A 259 -24.44 -3.87 -8.05
N TRP A 260 -23.51 -4.37 -7.23
CA TRP A 260 -22.23 -3.70 -6.96
C TRP A 260 -21.21 -4.68 -6.36
N ALA A 261 -19.92 -4.40 -6.52
CA ALA A 261 -18.84 -5.03 -5.79
C ALA A 261 -18.89 -4.58 -4.34
N ASN A 262 -19.14 -5.51 -3.42
CA ASN A 262 -19.34 -5.17 -2.02
C ASN A 262 -18.01 -5.04 -1.25
N LYS A 263 -18.11 -4.69 0.04
CA LYS A 263 -16.96 -4.49 0.95
C LYS A 263 -16.06 -5.73 1.17
N ALA A 264 -16.51 -6.92 0.79
CA ALA A 264 -15.72 -8.16 0.86
C ALA A 264 -14.87 -8.38 -0.41
N THR A 265 -15.06 -7.58 -1.46
CA THR A 265 -14.17 -7.56 -2.64
C THR A 265 -12.75 -7.21 -2.21
N THR A 266 -11.81 -8.08 -2.54
CA THR A 266 -10.39 -7.96 -2.17
C THR A 266 -9.53 -8.05 -3.42
N LEU A 267 -8.83 -6.96 -3.72
CA LEU A 267 -7.90 -6.90 -4.84
C LEU A 267 -6.47 -7.25 -4.38
N PRO A 268 -5.60 -7.69 -5.31
CA PRO A 268 -4.18 -7.87 -5.02
C PRO A 268 -3.56 -6.61 -4.40
N ASN A 269 -2.48 -6.81 -3.64
CA ASN A 269 -1.81 -5.71 -2.93
C ASN A 269 -1.53 -4.53 -3.86
N GLY A 270 -2.06 -3.35 -3.52
CA GLY A 270 -1.86 -2.15 -4.32
C GLY A 270 -2.91 -1.86 -5.39
N ALA A 271 -3.70 -2.87 -5.78
CA ALA A 271 -4.52 -2.80 -6.99
C ALA A 271 -5.86 -2.11 -6.75
N TYR A 272 -6.39 -1.49 -7.81
CA TYR A 272 -7.63 -0.72 -7.80
C TYR A 272 -8.42 -0.88 -9.11
N PHE A 273 -9.71 -0.59 -9.07
CA PHE A 273 -10.56 -0.55 -10.27
C PHE A 273 -10.34 0.75 -11.05
N ASP A 274 -10.29 0.65 -12.37
CA ASP A 274 -10.24 1.78 -13.29
C ASP A 274 -11.14 1.44 -14.51
N THR A 275 -11.88 2.42 -15.00
CA THR A 275 -12.82 2.28 -16.12
C THR A 275 -12.27 2.88 -17.41
N THR A 276 -11.17 3.63 -17.34
CA THR A 276 -10.53 4.29 -18.49
C THR A 276 -10.11 3.27 -19.53
N ASN A 277 -10.72 3.34 -20.72
CA ASN A 277 -10.52 2.39 -21.82
C ASN A 277 -10.78 0.93 -21.46
N ALA A 278 -11.56 0.65 -20.41
CA ALA A 278 -11.84 -0.72 -19.96
C ALA A 278 -12.68 -1.51 -20.97
N SER A 279 -13.52 -0.83 -21.75
CA SER A 279 -14.29 -1.44 -22.83
C SER A 279 -13.61 -1.26 -24.19
N GLY A 280 -13.57 -2.31 -24.99
CA GLY A 280 -13.08 -2.27 -26.37
C GLY A 280 -14.18 -1.75 -27.30
N GLY A 281 -13.83 -0.86 -28.24
CA GLY A 281 -14.81 -0.12 -29.07
C GLY A 281 -15.88 -0.98 -29.75
N ALA A 282 -15.52 -2.17 -30.26
CA ALA A 282 -16.46 -3.09 -30.91
C ALA A 282 -17.52 -3.71 -29.96
N ASN A 283 -17.28 -3.69 -28.64
CA ASN A 283 -18.14 -4.29 -27.63
C ASN A 283 -18.74 -3.26 -26.64
N ALA A 284 -18.47 -1.96 -26.83
CA ALA A 284 -18.87 -0.92 -25.88
C ALA A 284 -20.38 -0.84 -25.63
N ASN A 285 -21.20 -1.16 -26.63
CA ASN A 285 -22.66 -1.17 -26.49
C ASN A 285 -23.19 -2.36 -25.67
N ASN A 286 -22.48 -3.49 -25.68
CA ASN A 286 -22.88 -4.71 -24.96
C ASN A 286 -22.19 -4.85 -23.60
N PHE A 287 -21.02 -4.21 -23.46
CA PHE A 287 -20.19 -4.24 -22.26
C PHE A 287 -19.60 -2.85 -22.00
N PRO A 288 -20.41 -1.84 -21.68
CA PRO A 288 -19.92 -0.51 -21.33
C PRO A 288 -18.92 -0.59 -20.17
N ALA A 289 -18.01 0.38 -20.11
CA ALA A 289 -17.10 0.48 -18.98
C ALA A 289 -17.88 0.90 -17.73
N HIS A 290 -17.77 0.14 -16.64
CA HIS A 290 -18.45 0.42 -15.38
C HIS A 290 -17.52 0.18 -14.20
N ASN A 291 -17.58 1.04 -13.19
CA ASN A 291 -16.79 0.86 -11.98
C ASN A 291 -17.52 -0.15 -11.07
N PRO A 292 -16.96 -1.34 -10.79
CA PRO A 292 -17.69 -2.36 -10.05
C PRO A 292 -18.12 -1.90 -8.66
N THR A 293 -17.45 -0.93 -8.04
CA THR A 293 -17.84 -0.43 -6.70
C THR A 293 -19.09 0.44 -6.71
N GLU A 294 -19.49 0.92 -7.88
CA GLU A 294 -20.69 1.73 -8.07
C GLU A 294 -21.88 0.84 -8.40
N GLU A 295 -23.04 1.25 -7.89
CA GLU A 295 -24.30 0.57 -8.16
C GLU A 295 -24.66 0.65 -9.64
N PHE A 296 -25.12 -0.45 -10.21
CA PHE A 296 -25.73 -0.47 -11.53
C PHE A 296 -27.00 -1.31 -11.54
N THR A 297 -27.92 -0.96 -12.42
CA THR A 297 -29.18 -1.67 -12.60
C THR A 297 -29.03 -2.72 -13.71
N LEU A 298 -29.52 -3.93 -13.45
CA LEU A 298 -29.58 -4.99 -14.44
C LEU A 298 -30.65 -4.67 -15.48
N GLU A 299 -30.26 -4.51 -16.73
CA GLU A 299 -31.21 -4.29 -17.82
C GLU A 299 -31.80 -5.62 -18.31
N ALA A 300 -32.98 -5.58 -18.94
CA ALA A 300 -33.71 -6.77 -19.34
C ALA A 300 -32.95 -7.65 -20.35
N ASP A 301 -32.07 -7.06 -21.15
CA ASP A 301 -31.28 -7.74 -22.16
C ASP A 301 -29.91 -8.22 -21.66
N PHE A 302 -29.57 -8.02 -20.38
CA PHE A 302 -28.29 -8.48 -19.82
C PHE A 302 -28.13 -10.00 -19.89
N TYR A 303 -29.24 -10.74 -19.78
CA TYR A 303 -29.27 -12.19 -19.93
C TYR A 303 -28.95 -12.68 -21.35
N ASN A 304 -28.97 -11.80 -22.36
CA ASN A 304 -28.52 -12.08 -23.73
C ASN A 304 -26.99 -11.92 -23.88
N LYS A 305 -26.23 -12.39 -22.88
CA LYS A 305 -24.76 -12.34 -22.87
C LYS A 305 -24.20 -10.92 -22.90
N LYS A 306 -24.88 -9.94 -22.27
CA LYS A 306 -24.36 -8.59 -22.07
C LYS A 306 -23.87 -8.40 -20.62
N GLY A 307 -23.35 -7.23 -20.32
CA GLY A 307 -22.91 -6.87 -18.98
C GLY A 307 -22.05 -5.61 -18.99
N TYR A 308 -20.91 -5.64 -18.32
CA TYR A 308 -20.00 -4.49 -18.28
C TYR A 308 -18.52 -4.90 -18.31
N SER A 309 -17.67 -3.95 -18.68
CA SER A 309 -16.22 -4.09 -18.66
C SER A 309 -15.61 -3.26 -17.55
N PHE A 310 -14.54 -3.75 -16.94
CA PHE A 310 -13.71 -3.00 -15.99
C PHE A 310 -12.27 -3.47 -16.12
N LYS A 311 -11.31 -2.68 -15.66
CA LYS A 311 -9.92 -3.16 -15.50
C LYS A 311 -9.47 -3.00 -14.06
N ILE A 312 -8.61 -3.92 -13.64
CA ILE A 312 -7.89 -3.82 -12.39
C ILE A 312 -6.47 -3.39 -12.73
N VAL A 313 -6.05 -2.26 -12.19
CA VAL A 313 -4.71 -1.71 -12.36
C VAL A 313 -3.89 -2.04 -11.11
N ALA A 314 -2.66 -2.50 -11.30
CA ALA A 314 -1.74 -2.81 -10.22
C ALA A 314 -1.26 -1.53 -9.52
N GLN A 315 -0.54 -1.69 -8.42
CA GLN A 315 -0.04 -0.57 -7.61
C GLN A 315 0.83 0.42 -8.40
N ASP A 316 1.55 -0.11 -9.39
CA ASP A 316 2.45 0.62 -10.29
C ASP A 316 1.73 1.60 -11.24
N GLY A 317 0.40 1.54 -11.32
CA GLY A 317 -0.42 2.38 -12.21
C GLY A 317 -0.27 2.05 -13.70
N ARG A 318 0.44 0.97 -14.05
CA ARG A 318 0.79 0.62 -15.43
C ARG A 318 0.33 -0.79 -15.80
N THR A 319 0.63 -1.76 -14.94
CA THR A 319 0.24 -3.15 -15.18
C THR A 319 -1.25 -3.29 -14.93
N ALA A 320 -1.99 -3.87 -15.88
CA ALA A 320 -3.44 -4.00 -15.76
C ALA A 320 -3.95 -5.35 -16.27
N LYS A 321 -5.10 -5.76 -15.76
CA LYS A 321 -5.92 -6.84 -16.29
C LYS A 321 -7.31 -6.33 -16.62
N PHE A 322 -7.78 -6.66 -17.82
CA PHE A 322 -9.11 -6.30 -18.29
C PHE A 322 -10.09 -7.44 -18.05
N TYR A 323 -11.29 -7.09 -17.62
CA TYR A 323 -12.36 -8.04 -17.30
C TYR A 323 -13.66 -7.63 -17.97
N ARG A 324 -14.50 -8.62 -18.28
CA ARG A 324 -15.91 -8.43 -18.63
C ARG A 324 -16.75 -9.24 -17.68
N LEU A 325 -17.66 -8.61 -16.95
CA LEU A 325 -18.72 -9.33 -16.27
C LEU A 325 -19.89 -9.51 -17.21
N LYS A 326 -20.34 -10.75 -17.37
CA LYS A 326 -21.41 -11.19 -18.25
C LYS A 326 -22.50 -11.84 -17.43
N PHE A 327 -23.75 -11.53 -17.76
CA PHE A 327 -24.91 -12.17 -17.17
C PHE A 327 -25.46 -13.21 -18.13
N VAL A 328 -25.83 -14.38 -17.62
CA VAL A 328 -26.32 -15.50 -18.43
C VAL A 328 -27.55 -16.12 -17.77
N ASP A 329 -28.56 -16.43 -18.58
CA ASP A 329 -29.67 -17.29 -18.18
C ASP A 329 -29.37 -18.74 -18.62
N LEU A 330 -29.35 -19.68 -17.66
CA LEU A 330 -29.10 -21.10 -17.94
C LEU A 330 -30.19 -21.69 -18.85
N ALA A 331 -31.42 -21.18 -18.76
CA ALA A 331 -32.55 -21.63 -19.58
C ALA A 331 -32.47 -21.19 -21.06
N ALA A 332 -31.54 -20.26 -21.38
CA ALA A 332 -31.33 -19.74 -22.74
C ALA A 332 -30.11 -20.36 -23.44
N VAL A 333 -29.40 -21.31 -22.81
CA VAL A 333 -28.33 -22.07 -23.47
C VAL A 333 -28.99 -23.23 -24.22
N PRO A 334 -28.95 -23.26 -25.57
CA PRO A 334 -29.48 -24.40 -26.30
C PRO A 334 -28.69 -25.64 -25.88
N VAL A 335 -29.40 -26.64 -25.36
CA VAL A 335 -28.83 -27.95 -25.09
C VAL A 335 -28.45 -28.54 -26.45
N SER A 336 -27.14 -28.63 -26.71
CA SER A 336 -26.60 -29.35 -27.87
C SER A 336 -26.66 -30.85 -27.65
#